data_AF-A0A1I3WAD5-F1
#
_entry.id   AF-A0A1I3WAD5-F1
#
_cell.length_a   1.000
_cell.length_b   1.000
_cell.length_c   1.000
_cell.angle_alpha   90.00
_cell.angle_beta   90.00
_cell.angle_gamma   90.00
#
_symmetry.space_group_name_H-M   'P 1'
#
loop_
_entity.id
_entity.type
_entity.pdbx_description
1 polymer ?
#
loop_
_entity_poly.entity_id
_entity_poly.type
_entity_poly.pdbx_seq_one_letter_code
_entity_poly.pdbx_strand_id
1 'polypeptide(L)'
;MKSIANKETVKNMILIILGSFLYAISVNVFTVPNDLAEGGLTGFSLILFYLTNIEPSYTIFICNIVIIAIGYKFLDKKTLNYTLVANGIISVLLLVVTKWEFIPETTLLAPIGSGVFMGAGIGLIMLGHGTTAGSDILAKIMQKYLGINIPASLLLIDIFIVVPSVFIIGTENVFLTLVNLFIQTKMIDFVLEGLNPRKSFFIISEKYDEIARQIELQIGRGITILDGSGHYTGNKKQILYIIISRREVLPIKRIVEAIDPNAFVTISDVQEVTGEGFTYLPQEEQAERITEAEEQGLQ
;
A
#
# COMPACT_ATOMS: atom_id res chain seq x y z
N MET A 1 9.41 22.99 26.32
CA MET A 1 9.31 21.67 25.66
C MET A 1 7.96 21.03 25.96
N LYS A 2 6.97 21.15 25.06
CA LYS A 2 5.70 20.39 24.97
C LYS A 2 4.73 21.14 24.04
N SER A 3 4.91 21.06 22.72
CA SER A 3 3.88 21.52 21.76
C SER A 3 4.03 20.99 20.33
N ILE A 4 4.80 19.91 20.11
CA ILE A 4 4.96 19.31 18.77
C ILE A 4 4.25 17.95 18.69
N ALA A 5 3.89 17.34 19.83
CA ALA A 5 3.25 16.03 19.93
C ALA A 5 1.74 15.96 19.57
N ASN A 6 1.13 16.96 18.91
CA ASN A 6 -0.35 17.03 18.87
C ASN A 6 -1.01 17.06 17.48
N LYS A 7 -0.27 17.22 16.37
CA LYS A 7 -0.90 17.22 15.03
C LYS A 7 -0.75 15.88 14.32
N GLU A 8 0.46 15.31 14.31
CA GLU A 8 0.70 14.02 13.66
C GLU A 8 0.02 12.86 14.39
N THR A 9 0.14 12.80 15.72
CA THR A 9 -0.55 11.78 16.52
C THR A 9 -2.07 11.84 16.34
N VAL A 10 -2.65 13.04 16.28
CA VAL A 10 -4.09 13.22 16.03
C VAL A 10 -4.45 12.80 14.61
N LYS A 11 -3.66 13.17 13.60
CA LYS A 11 -3.85 12.72 12.22
C LYS A 11 -3.82 11.18 12.14
N ASN A 12 -2.81 10.55 12.72
CA ASN A 12 -2.66 9.09 12.72
C ASN A 12 -3.84 8.42 13.43
N MET A 13 -4.27 8.97 14.58
CA MET A 13 -5.42 8.45 15.30
C MET A 13 -6.72 8.57 14.50
N ILE A 14 -6.93 9.69 13.80
CA ILE A 14 -8.09 9.87 12.91
C ILE A 14 -8.06 8.85 11.77
N LEU A 15 -6.90 8.64 11.15
CA LEU A 15 -6.73 7.63 10.10
C LEU A 15 -7.03 6.23 10.62
N ILE A 16 -6.55 5.88 11.82
CA ILE A 16 -6.83 4.59 12.46
C ILE A 16 -8.31 4.45 12.75
N ILE A 17 -8.96 5.44 13.37
CA ILE A 17 -10.40 5.37 13.69
C ILE A 17 -11.25 5.21 12.43
N LEU A 18 -10.99 6.02 11.39
CA LEU A 18 -11.70 5.92 10.12
C LEU A 18 -11.45 4.57 9.45
N GLY A 19 -10.19 4.12 9.41
CA GLY A 19 -9.84 2.84 8.83
C GLY A 19 -10.48 1.66 9.56
N SER A 20 -10.48 1.67 10.90
CA SER A 20 -11.16 0.67 11.73
C SER A 20 -12.68 0.66 11.53
N PHE A 21 -13.29 1.82 11.26
CA PHE A 21 -14.71 1.91 10.93
C PHE A 21 -15.02 1.30 9.55
N LEU A 22 -14.22 1.58 8.54
CA LEU A 22 -14.36 0.94 7.22
C LEU A 22 -14.11 -0.56 7.28
N TYR A 23 -13.14 -1.00 8.09
CA TYR A 23 -12.88 -2.42 8.36
C TYR A 23 -14.14 -3.10 8.95
N ALA A 24 -14.72 -2.51 10.00
CA ALA A 24 -15.91 -3.07 10.64
C ALA A 24 -17.13 -3.09 9.70
N ILE A 25 -17.31 -2.06 8.86
CA ILE A 25 -18.32 -2.08 7.80
C ILE A 25 -18.05 -3.26 6.86
N SER A 26 -16.83 -3.42 6.37
CA SER A 26 -16.51 -4.52 5.47
C SER A 26 -16.93 -5.87 6.04
N VAL A 27 -16.50 -6.17 7.27
CA VAL A 27 -16.74 -7.45 7.92
C VAL A 27 -18.23 -7.70 8.13
N ASN A 28 -18.92 -6.79 8.82
CA ASN A 28 -20.28 -7.06 9.27
C ASN A 28 -21.36 -6.77 8.21
N VAL A 29 -21.08 -5.88 7.25
CA VAL A 29 -22.05 -5.54 6.19
C VAL A 29 -21.92 -6.47 5.00
N PHE A 30 -20.68 -6.81 4.60
CA PHE A 30 -20.42 -7.52 3.36
C PHE A 30 -19.88 -8.92 3.59
N THR A 31 -18.83 -9.09 4.40
CA THR A 31 -18.10 -10.36 4.51
C THR A 31 -18.94 -11.45 5.20
N VAL A 32 -19.39 -11.19 6.42
CA VAL A 32 -20.13 -12.16 7.26
C VAL A 32 -21.50 -12.52 6.65
N PRO A 33 -22.34 -11.58 6.20
CA PRO A 33 -23.67 -11.92 5.68
C PRO A 33 -23.64 -12.67 4.33
N ASN A 34 -22.52 -12.68 3.63
CA ASN A 34 -22.36 -13.31 2.32
C ASN A 34 -21.39 -14.50 2.35
N ASP A 35 -21.09 -15.03 3.54
CA ASP A 35 -20.21 -16.19 3.75
C ASP A 35 -18.86 -16.10 3.00
N LEU A 36 -18.34 -14.88 2.87
CA LEU A 36 -17.04 -14.66 2.26
C LEU A 36 -15.96 -15.13 3.24
N ALA A 37 -15.03 -15.94 2.76
CA ALA A 37 -13.90 -16.30 3.58
C ALA A 37 -13.02 -15.06 3.81
N GLU A 38 -12.54 -14.92 5.04
CA GLU A 38 -11.54 -13.91 5.37
C GLU A 38 -10.15 -14.51 5.09
N GLY A 39 -9.29 -13.75 4.42
CA GLY A 39 -7.86 -14.07 4.31
C GLY A 39 -7.19 -14.09 5.70
N GLY A 40 -5.98 -14.64 5.78
CA GLY A 40 -5.20 -14.58 7.02
C GLY A 40 -5.66 -15.56 8.11
N LEU A 41 -5.60 -15.10 9.35
CA LEU A 41 -5.65 -15.99 10.52
C LEU A 41 -7.01 -16.66 10.73
N THR A 42 -8.09 -15.94 10.43
CA THR A 42 -9.46 -16.45 10.53
C THR A 42 -9.69 -17.59 9.53
N GLY A 43 -9.32 -17.42 8.26
CA GLY A 43 -9.40 -18.48 7.25
C GLY A 43 -8.54 -19.70 7.59
N PHE A 44 -7.32 -19.47 8.11
CA PHE A 44 -6.44 -20.55 8.57
C PHE A 44 -7.06 -21.34 9.74
N SER A 45 -7.70 -20.66 10.69
CA SER A 45 -8.32 -21.30 11.84
C SER A 45 -9.50 -22.21 11.47
N LEU A 46 -10.29 -21.81 10.47
CA LEU A 46 -11.38 -22.62 9.94
C LEU A 46 -10.84 -23.90 9.30
N ILE A 47 -9.81 -23.80 8.46
CA ILE A 47 -9.18 -24.98 7.85
C ILE A 47 -8.64 -25.93 8.92
N LEU A 48 -7.97 -25.39 9.94
CA LEU A 48 -7.42 -26.20 11.01
C LEU A 48 -8.53 -26.90 11.82
N PHE A 49 -9.64 -26.21 12.08
CA PHE A 49 -10.82 -26.81 12.69
C PHE A 49 -11.34 -28.00 11.88
N TYR A 50 -11.50 -27.88 10.56
CA TYR A 50 -11.98 -29.00 9.75
C TYR A 50 -11.01 -30.18 9.67
N LEU A 51 -9.70 -29.94 9.81
CA LEU A 51 -8.68 -30.99 9.79
C LEU A 51 -8.48 -31.68 11.15
N THR A 52 -8.63 -30.94 12.25
CA THR A 52 -8.20 -31.39 13.59
C THR A 52 -9.30 -31.34 14.65
N ASN A 53 -10.49 -30.83 14.31
CA ASN A 53 -11.59 -30.50 15.22
C ASN A 53 -11.21 -29.57 16.39
N ILE A 54 -10.12 -28.81 16.26
CA ILE A 54 -9.74 -27.76 17.23
C ILE A 54 -10.56 -26.52 16.96
N GLU A 55 -11.34 -26.05 17.94
CA GLU A 55 -12.18 -24.87 17.76
C GLU A 55 -11.37 -23.66 17.27
N PRO A 56 -11.87 -22.90 16.28
CA PRO A 56 -11.18 -21.74 15.71
C PRO A 56 -10.71 -20.74 16.77
N SER A 57 -11.47 -20.58 17.86
CA SER A 57 -11.15 -19.72 19.01
C SER A 57 -9.76 -19.97 19.58
N TYR A 58 -9.34 -21.24 19.72
CA TYR A 58 -8.01 -21.59 20.23
C TYR A 58 -6.91 -21.28 19.23
N THR A 59 -7.13 -21.61 17.96
CA THR A 59 -6.15 -21.38 16.89
C THR A 59 -5.92 -19.89 16.67
N ILE A 60 -6.99 -19.09 16.60
CA ILE A 60 -6.92 -17.63 16.47
C ILE A 60 -6.17 -17.05 17.67
N PHE A 61 -6.49 -17.47 18.90
CA PHE A 61 -5.83 -16.96 20.10
C PHE A 61 -4.33 -17.25 20.11
N ILE A 62 -3.93 -18.51 19.85
CA ILE A 62 -2.51 -18.91 19.84
C ILE A 62 -1.76 -18.17 18.72
N CYS A 63 -2.31 -18.16 17.51
CA CYS A 63 -1.62 -17.54 16.39
C CYS A 63 -1.55 -16.02 16.53
N ASN A 64 -2.55 -15.35 17.11
CA ASN A 64 -2.46 -13.93 17.45
C ASN A 64 -1.33 -13.64 18.43
N ILE A 65 -1.17 -14.47 19.48
CA ILE A 65 -0.03 -14.33 20.42
C ILE A 65 1.29 -14.47 19.67
N VAL A 66 1.42 -15.47 18.80
CA VAL A 66 2.65 -15.70 18.02
C VAL A 66 2.95 -14.53 17.09
N ILE A 67 1.94 -14.05 16.35
CA ILE A 67 2.07 -12.94 15.41
C ILE A 67 2.43 -11.64 16.16
N ILE A 68 1.83 -11.37 17.31
CA ILE A 68 2.17 -10.21 18.14
C ILE A 68 3.59 -10.35 18.72
N ALA A 69 4.00 -11.54 19.17
CA ALA A 69 5.34 -11.78 19.68
C ALA A 69 6.41 -11.58 18.59
N ILE A 70 6.13 -12.03 17.36
CA ILE A 70 6.93 -11.74 16.17
C ILE A 70 6.94 -10.23 15.92
N GLY A 71 5.76 -9.59 15.89
CA GLY A 71 5.59 -8.15 15.70
C GLY A 71 6.39 -7.31 16.69
N TYR A 72 6.46 -7.71 17.95
CA TYR A 72 7.25 -7.03 18.99
C TYR A 72 8.75 -6.97 18.66
N LYS A 73 9.27 -7.97 17.94
CA LYS A 73 10.69 -8.02 17.54
C LYS A 73 10.98 -7.25 16.24
N PHE A 74 10.02 -7.18 15.33
CA PHE A 74 10.24 -6.65 13.97
C PHE A 74 9.63 -5.27 13.73
N LEU A 75 8.65 -4.85 14.51
CA LEU A 75 7.98 -3.55 14.40
C LEU A 75 8.56 -2.57 15.42
N ASP A 76 8.61 -1.29 15.04
CA ASP A 76 8.95 -0.22 15.96
C ASP A 76 7.84 -0.01 17.02
N LYS A 77 8.22 0.58 18.17
CA LYS A 77 7.32 0.76 19.31
C LYS A 77 6.09 1.62 18.97
N LYS A 78 6.22 2.56 18.03
CA LYS A 78 5.12 3.46 17.63
C LYS A 78 4.09 2.67 16.83
N THR A 79 4.52 1.88 15.85
CA THR A 79 3.66 0.96 15.09
C THR A 79 2.94 -0.03 16.00
N LEU A 80 3.67 -0.64 16.94
CA LEU A 80 3.08 -1.60 17.88
C LEU A 80 1.97 -0.96 18.74
N ASN A 81 2.21 0.24 19.29
CA ASN A 81 1.20 0.94 20.08
C ASN A 81 -0.04 1.30 19.27
N TYR A 82 0.13 1.82 18.05
CA TYR A 82 -1.01 2.13 17.17
C TYR A 82 -1.77 0.88 16.74
N THR A 83 -1.08 -0.25 16.58
CA THR A 83 -1.71 -1.55 16.30
C THR A 83 -2.60 -2.01 17.43
N LEU A 84 -2.14 -1.91 18.69
CA LEU A 84 -2.95 -2.24 19.87
C LEU A 84 -4.20 -1.36 19.96
N VAL A 85 -4.04 -0.06 19.69
CA VAL A 85 -5.16 0.89 19.65
C VAL A 85 -6.15 0.55 18.53
N ALA A 86 -5.65 0.29 17.31
CA ALA A 86 -6.46 -0.09 16.17
C ALA A 86 -7.27 -1.36 16.46
N ASN A 87 -6.65 -2.39 17.03
CA ASN A 87 -7.34 -3.63 17.41
C ASN A 87 -8.43 -3.40 18.46
N GLY A 88 -8.16 -2.57 19.46
CA GLY A 88 -9.17 -2.20 20.45
C GLY A 88 -10.38 -1.51 19.81
N ILE A 89 -10.12 -0.57 18.90
CA ILE A 89 -11.18 0.16 18.19
C ILE A 89 -11.95 -0.77 17.25
N ILE A 90 -11.26 -1.59 16.43
CA ILE A 90 -11.89 -2.58 15.55
C ILE A 90 -12.79 -3.50 16.36
N SER A 91 -12.31 -4.05 17.48
CA SER A 91 -13.08 -4.94 18.34
C SER A 91 -14.39 -4.30 18.82
N VAL A 92 -14.33 -3.03 19.25
CA VAL A 92 -15.53 -2.29 19.67
C VAL A 92 -16.45 -2.01 18.48
N LEU A 93 -15.92 -1.57 17.34
CA LEU A 93 -16.71 -1.22 16.16
C LEU A 93 -17.39 -2.44 15.53
N LEU A 94 -16.75 -3.62 15.56
CA LEU A 94 -17.38 -4.88 15.14
C LEU A 94 -18.60 -5.24 16.00
N LEU A 95 -18.64 -4.85 17.28
CA LEU A 95 -19.83 -5.05 18.12
C LEU A 95 -20.94 -4.02 17.85
N VAL A 96 -20.55 -2.80 17.46
CA VAL A 96 -21.49 -1.69 17.24
C VAL A 96 -22.13 -1.75 15.85
N VAL A 97 -21.36 -2.14 14.82
CA VAL A 97 -21.81 -2.17 13.41
C VAL A 97 -22.50 -3.50 13.10
N THR A 98 -23.63 -3.82 13.72
CA THR A 98 -24.23 -5.17 13.66
C THR A 98 -25.60 -5.24 12.97
N LYS A 99 -26.05 -4.17 12.29
CA LYS A 99 -27.41 -4.09 11.71
C LYS A 99 -27.48 -3.63 10.25
N TRP A 100 -26.36 -3.54 9.57
CA TRP A 100 -26.28 -2.95 8.23
C TRP A 100 -25.99 -4.01 7.18
N GLU A 101 -26.52 -5.22 7.31
CA GLU A 101 -26.25 -6.32 6.39
C GLU A 101 -26.63 -5.95 4.94
N PHE A 102 -25.71 -6.21 4.01
CA PHE A 102 -25.92 -6.03 2.58
C PHE A 102 -25.83 -7.38 1.89
N ILE A 103 -26.98 -7.94 1.53
CA ILE A 103 -27.11 -9.22 0.84
C ILE A 103 -27.67 -8.94 -0.56
N PRO A 104 -26.81 -8.68 -1.56
CA PRO A 104 -27.25 -8.39 -2.90
C PRO A 104 -27.77 -9.64 -3.62
N GLU A 105 -28.74 -9.48 -4.52
CA GLU A 105 -29.17 -10.56 -5.41
C GLU A 105 -28.04 -11.01 -6.36
N THR A 106 -27.11 -10.12 -6.67
CA THR A 106 -25.92 -10.41 -7.49
C THR A 106 -24.74 -10.76 -6.59
N THR A 107 -24.31 -12.01 -6.63
CA THR A 107 -23.27 -12.58 -5.75
C THR A 107 -21.94 -11.82 -5.78
N LEU A 108 -21.60 -11.16 -6.89
CA LEU A 108 -20.33 -10.42 -7.04
C LEU A 108 -20.30 -9.07 -6.32
N LEU A 109 -21.46 -8.47 -6.00
CA LEU A 109 -21.50 -7.13 -5.41
C LEU A 109 -20.96 -7.12 -3.97
N ALA A 110 -21.20 -8.17 -3.19
CA ALA A 110 -20.71 -8.23 -1.82
C ALA A 110 -19.18 -8.39 -1.73
N PRO A 111 -18.51 -9.28 -2.50
CA PRO A 111 -17.05 -9.32 -2.60
C PRO A 111 -16.41 -8.01 -3.04
N ILE A 112 -17.02 -7.31 -4.00
CA ILE A 112 -16.52 -6.00 -4.44
C ILE A 112 -16.62 -4.98 -3.31
N GLY A 113 -17.79 -4.89 -2.67
CA GLY A 113 -18.01 -4.00 -1.53
C GLY A 113 -17.04 -4.29 -0.39
N SER A 114 -16.96 -5.54 0.03
CA SER A 114 -15.99 -6.03 1.03
C SER A 114 -14.57 -5.61 0.66
N GLY A 115 -14.12 -5.91 -0.56
CA GLY A 115 -12.74 -5.61 -0.97
C GLY A 115 -12.45 -4.11 -0.93
N VAL A 116 -13.42 -3.28 -1.33
CA VAL A 116 -13.27 -1.81 -1.30
C VAL A 116 -13.16 -1.28 0.13
N PHE A 117 -14.10 -1.64 1.00
CA PHE A 117 -14.13 -1.16 2.37
C PHE A 117 -12.99 -1.74 3.22
N MET A 118 -12.70 -3.04 3.08
CA MET A 118 -11.59 -3.70 3.76
C MET A 118 -10.26 -3.09 3.34
N GLY A 119 -10.00 -2.99 2.04
CA GLY A 119 -8.74 -2.49 1.53
C GLY A 119 -8.51 -1.02 1.88
N ALA A 120 -9.56 -0.19 1.80
CA ALA A 120 -9.48 1.19 2.27
C ALA A 120 -9.24 1.27 3.79
N GLY A 121 -9.91 0.41 4.57
CA GLY A 121 -9.77 0.37 6.02
C GLY A 121 -8.35 0.01 6.46
N ILE A 122 -7.81 -1.09 5.95
CA ILE A 122 -6.44 -1.54 6.21
C ILE A 122 -5.44 -0.48 5.72
N GLY A 123 -5.62 0.03 4.51
CA GLY A 123 -4.76 1.07 3.95
C GLY A 123 -4.70 2.33 4.83
N LEU A 124 -5.83 2.80 5.36
CA LEU A 124 -5.89 3.96 6.25
C LEU A 124 -5.23 3.69 7.61
N ILE A 125 -5.46 2.51 8.19
CA ILE A 125 -4.80 2.10 9.45
C ILE A 125 -3.28 2.10 9.26
N MET A 126 -2.81 1.53 8.16
CA MET A 126 -1.39 1.47 7.82
C MET A 126 -0.79 2.84 7.51
N LEU A 127 -1.55 3.72 6.84
CA LEU A 127 -1.17 5.12 6.61
C LEU A 127 -1.03 5.90 7.93
N GLY A 128 -1.78 5.51 8.97
CA GLY A 128 -1.63 5.98 10.35
C GLY A 128 -0.52 5.30 11.15
N HIS A 129 0.35 4.50 10.51
CA HIS A 129 1.38 3.65 11.09
C HIS A 129 0.84 2.51 11.99
N GLY A 130 -0.44 2.16 11.91
CA GLY A 130 -0.99 0.98 12.58
C GLY A 130 -0.94 -0.30 11.72
N THR A 131 -1.52 -1.37 12.23
CA THR A 131 -1.94 -2.58 11.49
C THR A 131 -3.12 -3.23 12.21
N THR A 132 -3.82 -4.15 11.55
CA THR A 132 -4.86 -5.02 12.13
C THR A 132 -4.31 -6.22 12.90
N ALA A 133 -2.97 -6.33 13.05
CA ALA A 133 -2.24 -7.39 13.74
C ALA A 133 -2.47 -8.84 13.22
N GLY A 134 -3.03 -9.00 12.03
CA GLY A 134 -3.18 -10.29 11.34
C GLY A 134 -2.00 -10.60 10.41
N SER A 135 -2.32 -11.02 9.18
CA SER A 135 -1.34 -11.28 8.12
C SER A 135 -0.51 -10.04 7.74
N ASP A 136 -1.00 -8.83 8.04
CA ASP A 136 -0.29 -7.56 7.86
C ASP A 136 1.11 -7.52 8.47
N ILE A 137 1.32 -8.12 9.65
CA ILE A 137 2.64 -8.14 10.31
C ILE A 137 3.62 -8.98 9.49
N LEU A 138 3.16 -10.13 9.00
CA LEU A 138 3.95 -10.98 8.10
C LEU A 138 4.23 -10.26 6.78
N ALA A 139 3.26 -9.52 6.24
CA ALA A 139 3.43 -8.74 5.02
C ALA A 139 4.46 -7.61 5.18
N LYS A 140 4.48 -6.89 6.31
CA LYS A 140 5.54 -5.91 6.63
C LYS A 140 6.92 -6.56 6.75
N ILE A 141 7.00 -7.76 7.31
CA ILE A 141 8.26 -8.53 7.39
C ILE A 141 8.72 -8.93 5.98
N MET A 142 7.82 -9.44 5.14
CA MET A 142 8.13 -9.75 3.74
C MET A 142 8.61 -8.52 2.97
N GLN A 143 8.00 -7.35 3.19
CA GLN A 143 8.51 -6.11 2.60
C GLN A 143 9.93 -5.80 3.08
N LYS A 144 10.19 -5.87 4.39
CA LYS A 144 11.49 -5.55 4.98
C LYS A 144 12.62 -6.48 4.48
N TYR A 145 12.34 -7.78 4.32
CA TYR A 145 13.38 -8.77 4.01
C TYR A 145 13.42 -9.25 2.55
N LEU A 146 12.28 -9.23 1.85
CA LEU A 146 12.15 -9.71 0.46
C LEU A 146 11.91 -8.57 -0.54
N GLY A 147 11.66 -7.34 -0.08
CA GLY A 147 11.40 -6.19 -0.95
C GLY A 147 10.08 -6.25 -1.71
N ILE A 148 9.20 -7.20 -1.37
CA ILE A 148 7.87 -7.33 -1.98
C ILE A 148 6.97 -6.26 -1.37
N ASN A 149 6.20 -5.53 -2.17
CA ASN A 149 5.30 -4.51 -1.62
C ASN A 149 4.25 -5.14 -0.67
N ILE A 150 3.76 -4.34 0.28
CA ILE A 150 2.86 -4.85 1.32
C ILE A 150 1.55 -5.42 0.73
N PRO A 151 0.87 -4.74 -0.22
CA PRO A 151 -0.36 -5.28 -0.79
C PRO A 151 -0.16 -6.64 -1.47
N ALA A 152 0.92 -6.84 -2.24
CA ALA A 152 1.17 -8.15 -2.86
C ALA A 152 1.55 -9.20 -1.84
N SER A 153 2.29 -8.85 -0.79
CA SER A 153 2.62 -9.76 0.30
C SER A 153 1.37 -10.27 1.01
N LEU A 154 0.42 -9.39 1.30
CA LEU A 154 -0.90 -9.76 1.84
C LEU A 154 -1.64 -10.72 0.92
N LEU A 155 -1.76 -10.37 -0.36
CA LEU A 155 -2.44 -11.21 -1.35
C LEU A 155 -1.84 -12.61 -1.43
N LEU A 156 -0.51 -12.74 -1.43
CA LEU A 156 0.17 -14.04 -1.49
C LEU A 156 -0.11 -14.89 -0.24
N ILE A 157 -0.04 -14.29 0.94
CA ILE A 157 -0.37 -14.96 2.20
C ILE A 157 -1.82 -15.42 2.20
N ASP A 158 -2.75 -14.54 1.80
CA ASP A 158 -4.18 -14.83 1.84
C ASP A 158 -4.59 -15.86 0.79
N ILE A 159 -4.01 -15.84 -0.42
CA ILE A 159 -4.22 -16.88 -1.44
C ILE A 159 -3.74 -18.24 -0.92
N PHE A 160 -2.56 -18.28 -0.28
CA PHE A 160 -2.02 -19.51 0.29
C PHE A 160 -2.96 -20.11 1.35
N ILE A 161 -3.66 -19.26 2.10
CA ILE A 161 -4.63 -19.67 3.12
C ILE A 161 -5.98 -20.03 2.50
N VAL A 162 -6.49 -19.27 1.54
CA VAL A 162 -7.85 -19.44 0.99
C VAL A 162 -7.93 -20.59 -0.01
N VAL A 163 -6.90 -20.87 -0.81
CA VAL A 163 -6.99 -21.94 -1.83
C VAL A 163 -7.30 -23.32 -1.23
N PRO A 164 -6.67 -23.76 -0.13
CA PRO A 164 -7.04 -25.01 0.55
C PRO A 164 -8.48 -25.03 1.09
N SER A 165 -9.10 -23.87 1.34
CA SER A 165 -10.49 -23.80 1.82
C SER A 165 -11.52 -24.24 0.78
N VAL A 166 -11.13 -24.46 -0.49
CA VAL A 166 -12.02 -24.96 -1.55
C VAL A 166 -12.73 -26.26 -1.19
N PHE A 167 -12.08 -27.12 -0.40
CA PHE A 167 -12.65 -28.37 0.09
C PHE A 167 -13.72 -28.18 1.17
N ILE A 168 -13.85 -26.97 1.70
CA ILE A 168 -14.73 -26.62 2.82
C ILE A 168 -15.87 -25.71 2.34
N ILE A 169 -15.53 -24.54 1.78
CA ILE A 169 -16.51 -23.51 1.41
C ILE A 169 -17.01 -23.63 -0.03
N GLY A 170 -16.44 -24.56 -0.80
CA GLY A 170 -16.76 -24.77 -2.21
C GLY A 170 -16.02 -23.83 -3.16
N THR A 171 -15.99 -24.21 -4.44
CA THR A 171 -15.25 -23.50 -5.49
C THR A 171 -15.76 -22.09 -5.73
N GLU A 172 -17.08 -21.89 -5.73
CA GLU A 172 -17.69 -20.57 -5.97
C GLU A 172 -17.25 -19.54 -4.92
N ASN A 173 -17.40 -19.87 -3.63
CA ASN A 173 -17.02 -18.98 -2.53
C ASN A 173 -15.51 -18.70 -2.49
N VAL A 174 -14.67 -19.66 -2.89
CA VAL A 174 -13.22 -19.40 -3.06
C VAL A 174 -12.97 -18.37 -4.14
N PHE A 175 -13.57 -18.48 -5.33
CA PHE A 175 -13.38 -17.49 -6.39
C PHE A 175 -13.92 -16.11 -6.00
N LEU A 176 -15.07 -16.05 -5.34
CA LEU A 176 -15.62 -14.80 -4.80
C LEU A 176 -14.66 -14.18 -3.77
N THR A 177 -14.09 -14.99 -2.89
CA THR A 177 -13.07 -14.54 -1.93
C THR A 177 -11.80 -14.06 -2.64
N LEU A 178 -11.32 -14.74 -3.69
CA LEU A 178 -10.17 -14.28 -4.47
C LEU A 178 -10.43 -12.92 -5.13
N VAL A 179 -11.64 -12.67 -5.62
CA VAL A 179 -12.03 -11.36 -6.16
C VAL A 179 -12.01 -10.29 -5.05
N ASN A 180 -12.58 -10.59 -3.88
CA ASN A 180 -12.51 -9.73 -2.69
C ASN A 180 -11.05 -9.37 -2.34
N LEU A 181 -10.18 -10.37 -2.18
CA LEU A 181 -8.76 -10.18 -1.85
C LEU A 181 -8.00 -9.36 -2.91
N PHE A 182 -8.29 -9.58 -4.19
CA PHE A 182 -7.66 -8.81 -5.27
C PHE A 182 -8.08 -7.34 -5.23
N ILE A 183 -9.36 -7.06 -5.02
CA ILE A 183 -9.88 -5.69 -4.91
C ILE A 183 -9.33 -5.01 -3.65
N GLN A 184 -9.31 -5.72 -2.53
CA GLN A 184 -8.69 -5.29 -1.27
C GLN A 184 -7.24 -4.88 -1.51
N THR A 185 -6.46 -5.74 -2.16
CA THR A 185 -5.05 -5.46 -2.51
C THR A 185 -4.92 -4.16 -3.31
N LYS A 186 -5.75 -3.98 -4.34
CA LYS A 186 -5.73 -2.74 -5.15
C LYS A 186 -6.15 -1.51 -4.37
N MET A 187 -7.03 -1.65 -3.39
CA MET A 187 -7.48 -0.55 -2.56
C MET A 187 -6.47 -0.18 -1.47
N ILE A 188 -5.76 -1.15 -0.88
CA ILE A 188 -4.63 -0.88 0.02
C ILE A 188 -3.55 -0.11 -0.74
N ASP A 189 -3.16 -0.61 -1.92
CA ASP A 189 -2.19 0.01 -2.82
C ASP A 189 -2.57 1.45 -3.14
N PHE A 190 -3.83 1.67 -3.52
CA PHE A 190 -4.39 2.98 -3.79
C PHE A 190 -4.34 3.95 -2.60
N VAL A 191 -4.60 3.48 -1.37
CA VAL A 191 -4.58 4.34 -0.18
C VAL A 191 -3.16 4.66 0.26
N LEU A 192 -2.25 3.69 0.19
CA LEU A 192 -0.86 3.86 0.61
C LEU A 192 -0.04 4.69 -0.38
N GLU A 193 -0.11 4.35 -1.67
CA GLU A 193 0.69 5.00 -2.71
C GLU A 193 -0.03 6.22 -3.32
N GLY A 194 -1.36 6.29 -3.16
CA GLY A 194 -2.20 7.37 -3.67
C GLY A 194 -2.52 7.25 -5.16
N LEU A 195 -3.40 8.14 -5.63
CA LEU A 195 -3.86 8.23 -7.03
C LEU A 195 -2.81 8.68 -8.05
N ASN A 196 -1.57 8.94 -7.63
CA ASN A 196 -0.65 9.78 -8.39
C ASN A 196 0.70 9.07 -8.63
N PRO A 197 0.74 8.03 -9.48
CA PRO A 197 1.99 7.40 -9.85
C PRO A 197 2.94 8.46 -10.41
N ARG A 198 4.19 8.43 -9.93
CA ARG A 198 5.25 9.28 -10.46
C ARG A 198 5.59 8.77 -11.85
N LYS A 199 5.88 9.68 -12.75
CA LYS A 199 6.27 9.39 -14.12
C LYS A 199 7.69 9.89 -14.33
N SER A 200 8.49 9.12 -15.06
CA SER A 200 9.75 9.60 -15.58
C SER A 200 9.57 10.00 -17.03
N PHE A 201 10.11 11.15 -17.38
CA PHE A 201 10.24 11.64 -18.74
C PHE A 201 11.68 11.51 -19.17
N PHE A 202 11.86 10.87 -20.32
CA PHE A 202 13.13 10.79 -21.04
C PHE A 202 12.94 11.54 -22.35
N ILE A 203 13.54 12.72 -22.48
CA ILE A 203 13.40 13.59 -23.65
C ILE A 203 14.73 13.68 -24.38
N ILE A 204 14.76 13.26 -25.63
CA ILE A 204 15.92 13.33 -26.53
C ILE A 204 15.61 14.36 -27.62
N SER A 205 16.34 15.47 -27.64
CA SER A 205 16.14 16.57 -28.58
C SER A 205 17.44 17.35 -28.79
N GLU A 206 17.62 17.92 -29.99
CA GLU A 206 18.70 18.89 -30.26
C GLU A 206 18.46 20.24 -29.54
N LYS A 207 17.20 20.55 -29.20
CA LYS A 207 16.79 21.76 -28.47
C LYS A 207 16.61 21.53 -26.96
N TYR A 208 17.35 20.57 -26.40
CA TYR A 208 17.22 20.17 -24.99
C TYR A 208 17.32 21.35 -24.01
N ASP A 209 18.21 22.32 -24.25
CA ASP A 209 18.42 23.46 -23.35
C ASP A 209 17.19 24.39 -23.29
N GLU A 210 16.55 24.66 -24.43
CA GLU A 210 15.34 25.47 -24.50
C GLU A 210 14.15 24.77 -23.84
N ILE A 211 14.03 23.45 -24.06
CA ILE A 211 13.03 22.60 -23.40
C ILE A 211 13.22 22.62 -21.88
N ALA A 212 14.45 22.40 -21.41
CA ALA A 212 14.77 22.36 -19.99
C ALA A 212 14.38 23.68 -19.30
N ARG A 213 14.76 24.81 -19.91
CA ARG A 213 14.46 26.15 -19.39
C ARG A 213 12.96 26.42 -19.30
N GLN A 214 12.19 26.01 -20.30
CA GLN A 214 10.73 26.21 -20.29
C GLN A 214 10.03 25.33 -19.26
N ILE A 215 10.49 24.09 -19.07
CA ILE A 215 9.96 23.21 -18.03
C ILE A 215 10.29 23.76 -16.63
N GLU A 216 11.51 24.24 -16.41
CA GLU A 216 11.91 24.86 -15.15
C GLU A 216 11.07 26.11 -14.84
N LEU A 217 10.88 27.01 -15.82
CA LEU A 217 10.12 28.25 -15.63
C LEU A 217 8.62 28.04 -15.43
N GLN A 218 7.99 27.12 -16.18
CA GLN A 218 6.54 26.94 -16.16
C GLN A 218 6.07 25.92 -15.13
N ILE A 219 6.88 24.90 -14.85
CA ILE A 219 6.49 23.75 -14.01
C ILE A 219 7.29 23.74 -12.70
N GLY A 220 8.48 24.35 -12.65
CA GLY A 220 9.29 24.42 -11.42
C GLY A 220 9.90 23.07 -11.03
N ARG A 221 10.26 22.23 -12.01
CA ARG A 221 10.84 20.89 -11.78
C ARG A 221 12.33 20.87 -12.08
N GLY A 222 13.08 20.21 -11.20
CA GLY A 222 14.49 19.89 -11.43
C GLY A 222 14.65 18.90 -12.57
N ILE A 223 15.70 19.10 -13.37
CA ILE A 223 15.98 18.34 -14.58
C ILE A 223 17.42 17.85 -14.52
N THR A 224 17.63 16.56 -14.75
CA THR A 224 18.97 15.98 -14.89
C THR A 224 19.30 15.85 -16.37
N ILE A 225 20.46 16.34 -16.78
CA ILE A 225 20.98 16.17 -18.14
C ILE A 225 21.86 14.93 -18.15
N LEU A 226 21.58 14.00 -19.06
CA LEU A 226 22.36 12.78 -19.28
C LEU A 226 23.05 12.85 -20.64
N ASP A 227 24.36 12.65 -20.66
CA ASP A 227 25.15 12.51 -21.87
C ASP A 227 24.94 11.12 -22.49
N GLY A 228 24.38 11.09 -23.70
CA GLY A 228 24.20 9.89 -24.51
C GLY A 228 24.96 9.96 -25.83
N SER A 229 24.99 8.84 -26.56
CA SER A 229 25.49 8.81 -27.94
C SER A 229 24.63 7.89 -28.77
N GLY A 230 24.21 8.36 -29.95
CA GLY A 230 23.40 7.55 -30.86
C GLY A 230 24.26 6.46 -31.47
N HIS A 231 23.90 5.19 -31.29
CA HIS A 231 24.67 4.07 -31.84
C HIS A 231 24.77 4.12 -33.38
N TYR A 232 23.67 4.46 -34.06
CA TYR A 232 23.63 4.53 -35.52
C TYR A 232 24.33 5.79 -36.09
N THR A 233 24.16 6.94 -35.43
CA THR A 233 24.67 8.23 -35.92
C THR A 233 26.06 8.58 -35.41
N GLY A 234 26.53 7.96 -34.32
CA GLY A 234 27.76 8.32 -33.60
C GLY A 234 27.70 9.66 -32.85
N ASN A 235 26.73 10.51 -33.14
CA ASN A 235 26.58 11.82 -32.52
C ASN A 235 26.29 11.73 -31.02
N LYS A 236 26.95 12.60 -30.25
CA LYS A 236 26.60 12.88 -28.86
C LYS A 236 25.18 13.47 -28.83
N LYS A 237 24.39 13.03 -27.86
CA LYS A 237 23.04 13.52 -27.62
C LYS A 237 22.88 13.88 -26.16
N GLN A 238 22.21 14.99 -25.89
CA GLN A 238 21.78 15.32 -24.55
C GLN A 238 20.37 14.79 -24.32
N ILE A 239 20.17 14.17 -23.17
CA ILE A 239 18.92 13.53 -22.79
C ILE A 239 18.45 14.18 -21.49
N LEU A 240 17.25 14.74 -21.48
CA LEU A 240 16.65 15.26 -20.26
C LEU A 240 15.94 14.12 -19.54
N TYR A 241 16.31 13.91 -18.28
CA TYR A 241 15.62 13.01 -17.35
C TYR A 241 14.90 13.81 -16.29
N ILE A 242 13.58 13.62 -16.20
CA ILE A 242 12.72 14.39 -15.29
C ILE A 242 11.76 13.45 -14.59
N ILE A 243 11.69 13.53 -13.27
CA ILE A 243 10.62 12.90 -12.50
C ILE A 243 9.50 13.91 -12.31
N ILE A 244 8.26 13.49 -12.52
CA ILE A 244 7.08 14.34 -12.38
C ILE A 244 5.90 13.56 -11.81
N SER A 245 4.88 14.28 -11.35
CA SER A 245 3.58 13.71 -11.06
C SER A 245 2.77 13.48 -12.35
N ARG A 246 1.82 12.55 -12.30
CA ARG A 246 0.92 12.25 -13.44
C ARG A 246 0.18 13.49 -13.99
N ARG A 247 -0.07 14.50 -13.15
CA ARG A 247 -0.77 15.74 -13.54
C ARG A 247 0.09 16.66 -14.43
N GLU A 248 1.42 16.56 -14.32
CA GLU A 248 2.38 17.41 -15.04
C GLU A 248 2.76 16.83 -16.42
N VAL A 249 2.35 15.59 -16.71
CA VAL A 249 2.62 14.87 -17.98
C VAL A 249 2.14 15.67 -19.19
N LEU A 250 0.89 16.16 -19.17
CA LEU A 250 0.30 16.84 -20.32
C LEU A 250 0.91 18.24 -20.55
N PRO A 251 1.10 19.09 -19.52
CA PRO A 251 1.83 20.36 -19.66
C PRO A 251 3.23 20.18 -20.27
N ILE A 252 4.03 19.24 -19.79
CA ILE A 252 5.40 19.03 -20.28
C ILE A 252 5.40 18.53 -21.72
N LYS A 253 4.52 17.58 -22.05
CA LYS A 253 4.39 17.10 -23.43
C LYS A 253 4.09 18.25 -24.41
N ARG A 254 3.22 19.18 -24.04
CA ARG A 254 2.91 20.38 -24.85
C ARG A 254 4.11 21.30 -25.02
N ILE A 255 4.90 21.51 -23.96
CA ILE A 255 6.12 22.33 -24.03
C ILE A 255 7.12 21.70 -25.01
N VAL A 256 7.35 20.39 -24.89
CA VAL A 256 8.29 19.68 -25.77
C VAL A 256 7.82 19.74 -27.22
N GLU A 257 6.55 19.39 -27.50
CA GLU A 257 5.99 19.41 -28.86
C GLU A 257 5.99 20.81 -29.49
N ALA A 258 5.81 21.87 -28.69
CA ALA A 258 5.85 23.25 -29.18
C ALA A 258 7.27 23.71 -29.57
N ILE A 259 8.29 23.26 -28.84
CA ILE A 259 9.69 23.67 -29.07
C ILE A 259 10.34 22.80 -30.14
N ASP A 260 10.17 21.49 -30.05
CA ASP A 260 10.71 20.51 -30.97
C ASP A 260 9.69 19.40 -31.29
N PRO A 261 8.94 19.54 -32.40
CA PRO A 261 8.01 18.52 -32.87
C PRO A 261 8.67 17.17 -33.21
N ASN A 262 10.00 17.15 -33.41
CA ASN A 262 10.75 15.94 -33.74
C ASN A 262 11.44 15.32 -32.52
N ALA A 263 11.22 15.86 -31.31
CA ALA A 263 11.78 15.33 -30.09
C ALA A 263 11.26 13.91 -29.82
N PHE A 264 12.16 13.03 -29.39
CA PHE A 264 11.80 11.68 -28.96
C PHE A 264 11.56 11.67 -27.46
N VAL A 265 10.34 11.36 -27.04
CA VAL A 265 9.92 11.39 -25.63
C VAL A 265 9.42 10.01 -25.22
N THR A 266 9.95 9.47 -24.13
CA THR A 266 9.40 8.29 -23.45
C THR A 266 8.90 8.65 -22.06
N ILE A 267 7.80 8.02 -21.68
CA ILE A 267 7.14 8.21 -20.38
C ILE A 267 7.00 6.85 -19.74
N SER A 268 7.61 6.68 -18.57
CA SER A 268 7.56 5.43 -17.82
C SER A 268 6.92 5.62 -16.46
N ASP A 269 6.26 4.57 -15.96
CA ASP A 269 5.83 4.49 -14.57
C ASP A 269 7.05 4.35 -13.67
N VAL A 270 7.09 5.15 -12.61
CA VAL A 270 8.12 5.08 -11.58
C VAL A 270 7.47 4.57 -10.31
N GLN A 271 7.91 3.40 -9.87
CA GLN A 271 7.34 2.71 -8.70
C GLN A 271 7.57 3.51 -7.42
N GLU A 272 8.79 3.99 -7.20
CA GLU A 272 9.14 4.79 -6.01
C GLU A 272 10.18 5.84 -6.38
N VAL A 273 10.09 7.02 -5.78
CA VAL A 273 11.15 8.03 -5.80
C VAL A 273 11.29 8.59 -4.38
N THR A 274 12.51 8.76 -3.93
CA THR A 274 12.79 9.27 -2.58
C THR A 274 13.86 10.36 -2.68
N GLY A 275 13.68 11.47 -1.95
CA GLY A 275 14.61 12.60 -1.94
C GLY A 275 14.02 13.96 -2.31
N GLU A 276 14.92 14.92 -2.53
CA GLU A 276 14.65 16.34 -2.78
C GLU A 276 13.57 16.57 -3.85
N GLY A 277 12.61 17.45 -3.55
CA GLY A 277 11.53 17.83 -4.46
C GLY A 277 10.33 16.86 -4.54
N PHE A 278 10.38 15.71 -3.86
CA PHE A 278 9.25 14.77 -3.84
C PHE A 278 8.94 14.12 -2.48
N THR A 279 9.94 13.84 -1.65
CA THR A 279 9.72 13.33 -0.29
C THR A 279 10.85 13.81 0.62
N TYR A 280 10.59 14.76 1.52
CA TYR A 280 11.36 14.81 2.76
C TYR A 280 10.75 13.75 3.69
N LEU A 281 11.54 12.77 4.11
CA LEU A 281 11.19 11.99 5.29
C LEU A 281 11.04 12.99 6.46
N PRO A 282 10.10 12.79 7.40
CA PRO A 282 10.14 13.50 8.67
C PRO A 282 11.55 13.34 9.26
N GLN A 283 12.13 14.41 9.82
CA GLN A 283 13.52 14.42 10.32
C GLN A 283 13.83 13.26 11.27
N GLU A 284 12.82 12.75 11.99
CA GLU A 284 12.93 11.59 12.90
C GLU A 284 13.23 10.28 12.16
N GLU A 285 12.61 10.04 11.00
CA GLU A 285 12.79 8.82 10.20
C GLU A 285 14.09 8.84 9.41
N GLN A 286 14.56 10.04 9.04
CA GLN A 286 15.94 10.26 8.57
C GLN A 286 16.97 9.94 9.64
N ALA A 287 16.76 10.43 10.87
CA ALA A 287 17.66 10.18 11.98
C ALA A 287 17.74 8.68 12.33
N GLU A 288 16.61 7.96 12.33
CA GLU A 288 16.59 6.52 12.57
C GLU A 288 17.34 5.76 11.46
N ARG A 289 17.12 6.07 10.18
CA ARG A 289 17.82 5.38 9.07
C ARG A 289 19.30 5.72 8.97
N ILE A 290 19.70 6.94 9.33
CA ILE A 290 21.11 7.33 9.45
C ILE A 290 21.75 6.54 10.60
N THR A 291 21.07 6.44 11.74
CA THR A 291 21.56 5.66 12.89
C THR A 291 21.69 4.17 12.53
N GLU A 292 20.69 3.60 11.84
CA GLU A 292 20.75 2.20 11.37
C GLU A 292 21.85 1.96 10.31
N ALA A 293 22.11 2.92 9.43
CA ALA A 293 23.20 2.83 8.45
C ALA A 293 24.59 2.94 9.10
N GLU A 294 24.73 3.83 10.10
CA GLU A 294 25.93 3.98 10.92
C GLU A 294 26.20 2.71 11.75
N GLU A 295 25.17 2.09 12.33
CA GLU A 295 25.27 0.80 13.05
C GLU A 295 25.65 -0.38 12.13
N GLN A 296 25.31 -0.30 10.84
CA GLN A 296 25.66 -1.32 9.84
C GLN A 296 27.03 -1.09 9.16
N GLY A 297 27.76 -0.03 9.53
CA GLY A 297 29.10 0.25 9.03
C GLY A 297 29.16 0.59 7.54
N LEU A 298 28.03 0.98 6.94
CA LEU A 298 27.96 1.49 5.57
C LEU A 298 28.23 3.00 5.63
N GLN A 299 29.48 3.38 5.40
CA GLN A 299 29.89 4.78 5.18
C GLN A 299 29.71 5.16 3.71
#